data_AF-A0A7X6NUY3-F1
#
_entry.id   AF-A0A7X6NUY3-F1
#
_cell.length_a   1.000
_cell.length_b   1.000
_cell.length_c   1.000
_cell.angle_alpha   90.00
_cell.angle_beta   90.00
_cell.angle_gamma   90.00
#
_symmetry.space_group_name_H-M   'P 1'
#
loop_
_entity.id
_entity.type
_entity.pdbx_description
1 polymer ?
#
loop_
_entity_poly.entity_id
_entity_poly.type
_entity_poly.pdbx_seq_one_letter_code
_entity_poly.pdbx_strand_id
1 'polypeptide(L)'
;MSTTMMQFSKNLLLVLGGILGVAFVALMFYDVIQINQLHAVAIANRSAGFENPRNWVMLGALLGLVSGLLLGMGIAMPSKSFKARYAETRKLEEGLGSDAAHPAPGAQDSHVADARESQANAPEPKKTGPEHSDRPQ
;
A
#
# COMPACT_ATOMS: atom_id res chain seq x y z
N MET A 1 27.58 7.53 2.98
CA MET A 1 26.60 8.26 3.82
C MET A 1 26.50 7.56 5.15
N SER A 2 26.77 8.27 6.26
CA SER A 2 26.69 7.68 7.60
C SER A 2 25.23 7.31 7.93
N THR A 3 24.99 6.19 8.61
CA THR A 3 23.64 5.67 8.91
C THR A 3 22.73 6.70 9.57
N THR A 4 23.31 7.56 10.41
CA THR A 4 22.65 8.71 11.07
C THR A 4 22.13 9.74 10.07
N MET A 5 22.86 9.96 8.96
CA MET A 5 22.50 10.92 7.92
C MET A 5 21.29 10.44 7.10
N MET A 6 21.22 9.14 6.79
CA MET A 6 20.05 8.56 6.10
C MET A 6 18.77 8.64 6.94
N GLN A 7 18.85 8.37 8.24
CA GLN A 7 17.70 8.48 9.14
C GLN A 7 17.21 9.93 9.24
N PHE A 8 18.13 10.89 9.31
CA PHE A 8 17.78 12.31 9.34
C PHE A 8 17.04 12.74 8.06
N SER A 9 17.56 12.40 6.88
CA SER A 9 16.93 12.74 5.61
C SER A 9 15.54 12.13 5.47
N LYS A 10 15.37 10.85 5.87
CA LYS A 10 14.07 10.18 5.88
C LYS A 10 13.07 10.91 6.79
N ASN A 11 13.47 11.20 8.03
CA ASN A 11 12.60 11.88 8.99
C ASN A 11 12.25 13.29 8.50
N LEU A 12 13.21 14.01 7.91
CA LEU A 12 12.97 15.33 7.34
C LEU A 12 11.92 15.28 6.23
N LEU A 13 12.05 14.34 5.28
CA LEU A 13 11.08 14.16 4.18
C LEU A 13 9.67 13.84 4.71
N LEU A 14 9.56 12.97 5.71
CA LEU A 14 8.29 12.61 6.33
C LEU A 14 7.65 13.78 7.06
N VAL A 15 8.42 14.52 7.86
CA VAL A 15 7.92 15.69 8.61
C VAL A 15 7.49 16.80 7.65
N LEU A 16 8.33 17.14 6.66
CA LEU A 16 8.01 18.17 5.68
C LEU A 16 6.79 17.76 4.85
N GLY A 17 6.79 16.55 4.29
CA GLY A 17 5.66 16.03 3.53
C GLY A 17 4.37 16.01 4.34
N GLY A 18 4.44 15.64 5.62
CA GLY A 18 3.31 15.63 6.54
C GLY A 18 2.75 17.03 6.81
N ILE A 19 3.62 18.00 7.13
CA ILE A 19 3.22 19.40 7.35
C ILE A 19 2.56 19.98 6.10
N LEU A 20 3.18 19.80 4.93
CA LEU A 20 2.59 20.24 3.66
C LEU A 20 1.27 19.52 3.37
N GLY A 21 1.13 18.26 3.78
CA GLY A 21 -0.09 17.48 3.61
C GLY A 21 -1.24 18.02 4.44
N VAL A 22 -0.99 18.38 5.70
CA VAL A 22 -2.00 19.03 6.55
C VAL A 22 -2.41 20.38 5.97
N ALA A 23 -1.45 21.18 5.50
CA ALA A 23 -1.75 22.45 4.84
C ALA A 23 -2.58 22.27 3.55
N PHE A 24 -2.26 21.25 2.74
CA PHE A 24 -3.04 20.90 1.54
C PHE A 24 -4.49 20.53 1.88
N VAL A 25 -4.71 19.70 2.89
CA VAL A 25 -6.06 19.32 3.33
C VAL A 25 -6.85 20.54 3.79
N ALA A 26 -6.25 21.43 4.59
CA ALA A 26 -6.90 22.66 5.03
C ALA A 26 -7.28 23.57 3.85
N LEU A 27 -6.40 23.71 2.86
CA LEU A 27 -6.65 24.50 1.66
C LEU A 27 -7.80 23.90 0.82
N MET A 28 -7.85 22.58 0.68
CA MET A 28 -8.93 21.90 -0.04
C MET A 28 -10.29 22.12 0.62
N PHE A 29 -10.37 22.09 1.96
CA PHE A 29 -11.61 22.44 2.66
C PHE A 29 -12.04 23.88 2.37
N TYR A 30 -11.10 24.82 2.37
CA TYR A 30 -11.36 26.22 2.04
C TYR A 30 -11.86 26.40 0.60
N ASP A 31 -11.23 25.74 -0.37
CA ASP A 31 -11.62 25.79 -1.78
C ASP A 31 -13.03 25.21 -2.00
N VAL A 32 -13.36 24.10 -1.35
CA VAL A 32 -14.71 23.50 -1.43
C VAL A 32 -15.77 24.48 -0.94
N ILE A 33 -15.53 25.18 0.18
CA ILE A 33 -16.47 26.18 0.71
C ILE A 33 -16.64 27.34 -0.27
N GLN A 34 -15.54 27.88 -0.79
CA GLN A 34 -15.60 29.00 -1.74
C GLN A 34 -16.34 28.62 -3.03
N ILE A 35 -16.01 27.47 -3.62
CA ILE A 35 -16.64 27.01 -4.86
C ILE A 35 -18.15 26.81 -4.65
N ASN A 36 -18.54 26.23 -3.52
CA ASN A 36 -19.96 25.98 -3.23
C ASN A 36 -20.74 27.29 -3.01
N GLN A 37 -20.12 28.28 -2.35
CA GLN A 37 -20.68 29.63 -2.24
C GLN A 37 -20.79 30.31 -3.62
N LEU A 38 -19.76 30.20 -4.45
CA LEU A 38 -19.77 30.76 -5.81
C LEU A 38 -20.94 30.19 -6.61
N HIS A 39 -21.21 28.89 -6.50
CA HIS A 39 -22.32 28.23 -7.19
C HIS A 39 -23.68 28.70 -6.68
N ALA A 40 -23.85 28.80 -5.35
CA ALA A 40 -25.08 29.30 -4.74
C ALA A 40 -25.39 30.75 -5.16
N VAL A 41 -24.37 31.62 -5.18
CA VAL A 41 -24.57 33.03 -5.51
C VAL A 41 -24.61 33.27 -7.02
N ALA A 42 -23.90 32.51 -7.85
CA ALA A 42 -24.01 32.62 -9.32
C ALA A 42 -25.42 32.29 -9.84
N ILE A 43 -26.13 31.36 -9.18
CA ILE A 43 -27.53 31.07 -9.46
C ILE A 43 -28.45 32.24 -9.04
N ALA A 44 -28.11 32.92 -7.94
CA ALA A 44 -28.94 33.97 -7.35
C ALA A 44 -28.66 35.40 -7.88
N ASN A 45 -27.42 35.69 -8.31
CA ASN A 45 -26.95 37.02 -8.72
C ASN A 45 -25.96 36.92 -9.89
N ARG A 46 -26.47 36.89 -11.12
CA ARG A 46 -25.66 36.84 -12.35
C ARG A 46 -24.71 38.05 -12.56
N SER A 47 -24.89 39.14 -11.81
CA SER A 47 -24.17 40.41 -11.98
C SER A 47 -23.18 40.74 -10.83
N ALA A 48 -23.06 39.90 -9.81
CA ALA A 48 -22.11 40.12 -8.73
C ALA A 48 -20.69 39.70 -9.17
N GLY A 49 -19.71 40.58 -8.93
CA GLY A 49 -18.31 40.29 -9.17
C GLY A 49 -17.77 39.38 -8.08
N PHE A 50 -17.28 38.20 -8.45
CA PHE A 50 -16.70 37.24 -7.52
C PHE A 50 -15.21 37.04 -7.76
N GLU A 51 -14.51 36.77 -6.67
CA GLU A 51 -13.12 36.35 -6.72
C GLU A 51 -13.04 34.91 -7.24
N ASN A 52 -12.21 34.69 -8.27
CA ASN A 52 -12.10 33.39 -8.92
C ASN A 52 -11.20 32.46 -8.08
N PRO A 53 -11.72 31.33 -7.52
CA PRO A 53 -10.93 30.43 -6.67
C PRO A 53 -9.86 29.65 -7.43
N ARG A 54 -9.76 29.78 -8.77
CA ARG A 54 -8.80 29.08 -9.62
C ARG A 54 -7.36 29.15 -9.11
N ASN A 55 -6.91 30.31 -8.63
CA ASN A 55 -5.53 30.45 -8.16
C ASN A 55 -5.28 29.62 -6.89
N TRP A 56 -6.25 29.55 -5.98
CA TRP A 56 -6.16 28.75 -4.76
C TRP A 56 -6.18 27.24 -5.07
N VAL A 57 -7.05 26.83 -5.99
CA VAL A 57 -7.10 25.44 -6.47
C VAL A 57 -5.77 25.02 -7.11
N MET A 58 -5.15 25.89 -7.91
CA MET A 58 -3.84 25.61 -8.52
C MET A 58 -2.72 25.50 -7.47
N LEU A 59 -2.73 26.36 -6.46
CA LEU A 59 -1.82 26.26 -5.32
C LEU A 59 -2.03 24.97 -4.55
N GLY A 60 -3.29 24.58 -4.32
CA GLY A 60 -3.65 23.31 -3.71
C GLY A 60 -3.11 22.12 -4.49
N ALA A 61 -3.35 22.08 -5.81
CA ALA A 61 -2.84 21.00 -6.66
C ALA A 61 -1.31 20.86 -6.60
N LEU A 62 -0.59 21.99 -6.68
CA LEU A 62 0.87 21.99 -6.57
C LEU A 62 1.32 21.51 -5.18
N LEU A 63 0.70 22.02 -4.12
CA LEU A 63 1.03 21.68 -2.75
C LEU A 63 0.76 20.19 -2.45
N GLY A 64 -0.36 19.66 -2.94
CA GLY A 64 -0.73 18.25 -2.82
C GLY A 64 0.26 17.34 -3.55
N LEU A 65 0.69 17.73 -4.76
CA LEU A 65 1.70 16.98 -5.51
C LEU A 65 3.05 16.97 -4.78
N VAL A 66 3.50 18.12 -4.28
CA VAL A 66 4.77 18.22 -3.55
C VAL A 66 4.70 17.44 -2.23
N SER A 67 3.61 17.58 -1.48
CA SER A 67 3.38 16.82 -0.23
C SER A 67 3.40 15.32 -0.48
N GLY A 68 2.61 14.83 -1.45
CA GLY A 68 2.52 13.41 -1.78
C GLY A 68 3.85 12.84 -2.24
N LEU A 69 4.62 13.60 -3.05
CA LEU A 69 5.96 13.20 -3.48
C LEU A 69 6.93 13.08 -2.29
N LEU A 70 6.97 14.09 -1.42
CA LEU A 70 7.85 14.11 -0.24
C LEU A 70 7.51 12.96 0.73
N LEU A 71 6.22 12.76 1.00
CA LEU A 71 5.75 11.69 1.87
C LEU A 71 6.07 10.32 1.25
N GLY A 72 5.79 10.15 -0.04
CA GLY A 72 6.07 8.93 -0.79
C GLY A 72 7.56 8.58 -0.77
N MET A 73 8.44 9.56 -1.00
CA MET A 73 9.89 9.36 -0.89
C MET A 73 10.32 9.01 0.54
N GLY A 74 9.77 9.67 1.55
CA GLY A 74 10.06 9.38 2.95
C GLY A 74 9.67 7.95 3.35
N ILE A 75 8.52 7.46 2.87
CA ILE A 75 8.04 6.09 3.12
C ILE A 75 8.88 5.07 2.35
N ALA A 76 9.16 5.32 1.06
CA ALA A 76 9.91 4.41 0.20
C ALA A 76 11.38 4.24 0.61
N MET A 77 11.95 5.18 1.37
CA MET A 77 13.35 5.11 1.78
C MET A 77 13.60 4.01 2.83
N PRO A 78 14.48 3.03 2.56
CA PRO A 78 14.76 1.94 3.50
C PRO A 78 15.48 2.46 4.74
N SER A 79 15.00 2.07 5.92
CA SER A 79 15.53 2.50 7.23
C SER A 79 16.86 1.86 7.61
N LYS A 80 17.26 0.76 6.96
CA LYS A 80 18.53 0.06 7.20
C LYS A 80 19.22 -0.16 5.86
N SER A 81 20.51 0.14 5.79
CA SER A 81 21.30 -0.20 4.60
C SER A 81 21.34 -1.72 4.41
N PHE A 82 21.43 -2.19 3.17
CA PHE A 82 21.52 -3.63 2.87
C PHE A 82 22.60 -4.32 3.69
N LYS A 83 23.77 -3.67 3.86
CA LYS A 83 24.88 -4.19 4.65
C LYS A 83 24.53 -4.39 6.13
N ALA A 84 23.77 -3.46 6.73
CA ALA A 84 23.31 -3.58 8.11
C ALA A 84 22.28 -4.72 8.27
N ARG A 85 21.38 -4.89 7.29
CA ARG A 85 20.43 -6.02 7.28
C ARG A 85 21.17 -7.36 7.15
N TYR A 86 22.11 -7.48 6.22
CA TYR A 86 22.92 -8.70 6.07
C TYR A 86 23.72 -9.05 7.33
N ALA A 87 24.28 -8.04 8.02
CA ALA A 87 24.97 -8.27 9.28
C ALA A 87 24.03 -8.74 10.40
N GLU A 88 22.78 -8.28 10.40
CA GLU A 88 21.74 -8.71 11.35
C GLU A 88 21.28 -10.14 11.05
N THR A 89 21.07 -10.50 9.77
CA THR A 89 20.74 -11.88 9.37
C THR A 89 21.84 -12.85 9.73
N ARG A 90 23.11 -12.47 9.49
CA ARG A 90 24.26 -13.32 9.83
C ARG A 90 24.39 -13.54 11.33
N LYS A 91 24.16 -12.52 12.16
CA LYS A 91 24.14 -12.67 13.62
C LYS A 91 22.99 -13.55 14.11
N LEU A 92 21.84 -13.51 13.43
CA LEU A 92 20.71 -14.40 13.68
C LEU A 92 21.04 -15.86 13.33
N GLU A 93 21.72 -16.10 12.22
CA GLU A 93 22.20 -17.44 11.82
C GLU A 93 23.26 -17.99 12.79
N GLU A 94 24.20 -17.14 13.22
CA GLU A 94 25.22 -17.51 14.21
C GLU A 94 24.59 -17.82 15.59
N GLY A 95 23.52 -17.11 15.98
CA GLY A 95 22.76 -17.40 17.20
C GLY A 95 21.89 -18.66 17.11
N LEU A 96 21.32 -18.98 15.94
CA LEU A 96 20.63 -20.26 15.74
C LEU A 96 21.60 -21.45 15.70
N GLY A 97 22.85 -21.25 15.24
CA GLY A 97 23.86 -22.30 15.20
C GLY A 97 24.34 -22.78 16.57
N SER A 98 24.25 -21.95 17.62
CA SER A 98 24.59 -22.35 18.99
C SER A 98 23.48 -23.13 19.70
N ASP A 99 22.21 -22.93 19.32
CA ASP A 99 21.06 -23.67 19.86
C ASP A 99 20.71 -24.93 19.04
N ALA A 100 21.14 -25.00 17.77
CA ALA A 100 20.94 -26.16 16.90
C ALA A 100 21.91 -27.33 17.18
N ALA A 101 22.74 -27.26 18.22
CA ALA A 101 23.74 -28.28 18.51
C ALA A 101 23.17 -29.61 19.05
N HIS A 102 21.88 -29.73 19.35
CA HIS A 102 21.23 -31.01 19.66
C HIS A 102 19.86 -31.14 18.97
N PRO A 103 19.78 -31.68 17.73
CA PRO A 103 18.58 -32.39 17.35
C PRO A 103 18.53 -33.68 18.18
N ALA A 104 17.63 -33.72 19.17
CA ALA A 104 17.27 -34.99 19.79
C ALA A 104 16.86 -35.99 18.68
N PRO A 105 17.36 -37.23 18.72
CA PRO A 105 17.02 -38.24 17.71
C PRO A 105 15.54 -38.62 17.90
N GLY A 106 14.63 -37.93 17.18
CA GLY A 106 13.21 -38.22 17.26
C GLY A 106 12.24 -37.18 16.72
N ALA A 107 12.66 -35.95 16.40
CA ALA A 107 11.75 -34.95 15.81
C ALA A 107 11.58 -35.20 14.30
N GLN A 108 10.71 -36.15 13.95
CA GLN A 108 10.18 -36.28 12.59
C GLN A 108 9.31 -35.06 12.29
N ASP A 109 9.75 -34.27 11.31
CA ASP A 109 9.04 -33.11 10.79
C ASP A 109 7.84 -33.58 9.96
N SER A 110 6.62 -33.45 10.50
CA SER A 110 5.38 -33.95 9.89
C SER A 110 4.79 -33.03 8.80
N HIS A 111 5.62 -32.22 8.13
CA HIS A 111 5.16 -31.19 7.19
C HIS A 111 5.40 -31.48 5.71
N VAL A 112 5.88 -32.67 5.36
CA VAL A 112 5.80 -33.14 3.97
C VAL A 112 4.43 -33.76 3.78
N ALA A 113 3.44 -32.92 3.45
CA ALA A 113 2.20 -33.39 2.85
C ALA A 113 2.55 -34.08 1.53
N ASP A 114 2.62 -35.41 1.57
CA ASP A 114 2.81 -36.24 0.40
C ASP A 114 1.62 -36.02 -0.54
N ALA A 115 1.85 -35.34 -1.67
CA ALA A 115 0.81 -34.97 -2.63
C ALA A 115 0.17 -36.19 -3.34
N ARG A 116 0.55 -37.42 -2.96
CA ARG A 116 0.04 -38.66 -3.54
C ARG A 116 -1.28 -39.16 -2.92
N GLU A 117 -1.68 -38.71 -1.73
CA GLU A 117 -2.90 -39.22 -1.07
C GLU A 117 -4.21 -38.59 -1.58
N SER A 118 -4.18 -37.41 -2.22
CA SER A 118 -5.40 -36.73 -2.68
C SER A 118 -6.04 -37.30 -3.96
N GLN A 119 -5.52 -38.39 -4.53
CA GLN A 119 -6.05 -38.98 -5.77
C GLN A 119 -6.71 -40.36 -5.59
N ALA A 120 -6.89 -40.86 -4.36
CA ALA A 120 -7.52 -42.16 -4.13
C ALA A 120 -9.05 -42.13 -3.97
N ASN A 121 -9.69 -40.96 -3.92
CA ASN A 121 -11.15 -40.84 -3.79
C ASN A 121 -11.74 -39.87 -4.82
N ALA A 122 -11.62 -40.22 -6.11
CA ALA A 122 -12.48 -39.64 -7.13
C ALA A 122 -13.77 -40.48 -7.22
N PRO A 123 -14.96 -39.93 -6.90
CA PRO A 123 -16.21 -40.64 -7.16
C PRO A 123 -16.41 -40.76 -8.67
N GLU A 124 -16.64 -41.99 -9.13
CA GLU A 124 -16.89 -42.35 -10.53
C GLU A 124 -18.00 -41.47 -11.15
N PRO A 125 -17.83 -41.00 -12.40
CA PRO A 125 -18.91 -40.39 -13.13
C PRO A 125 -19.92 -41.48 -13.52
N LYS A 126 -21.10 -41.43 -12.90
CA LYS A 126 -22.25 -42.27 -13.26
C LYS A 126 -22.62 -42.00 -14.72
N LYS A 127 -22.24 -42.93 -15.62
CA LYS A 127 -22.76 -43.01 -16.98
C LYS A 127 -24.26 -43.31 -16.92
N THR A 128 -25.10 -42.35 -17.27
CA THR A 128 -26.43 -42.63 -17.81
C THR A 128 -26.45 -42.19 -19.25
N GLY A 129 -26.52 -43.20 -20.13
CA GLY A 129 -26.54 -43.10 -21.58
C GLY A 129 -27.86 -42.57 -22.15
N PRO A 130 -28.07 -42.76 -23.47
CA PRO A 130 -28.74 -41.79 -24.33
C PRO A 130 -30.21 -42.12 -24.60
N GLU A 131 -31.05 -41.09 -24.73
CA GLU A 131 -32.39 -41.13 -25.32
C GLU A 131 -32.53 -39.81 -26.10
N HIS A 132 -32.28 -39.79 -27.42
CA HIS A 132 -33.11 -40.21 -28.55
C HIS A 132 -34.45 -39.46 -28.66
N SER A 133 -34.58 -38.74 -29.80
CA SER A 133 -35.83 -38.31 -30.47
C SER A 133 -36.72 -37.32 -29.70
N ASP A 134 -37.21 -36.21 -30.25
CA ASP A 134 -37.59 -35.87 -31.61
C ASP A 134 -37.76 -34.33 -31.71
N ARG A 135 -37.38 -33.76 -32.87
CA ARG A 135 -38.00 -32.52 -33.43
C ARG A 135 -39.33 -32.93 -34.11
N PRO A 136 -40.18 -32.05 -34.69
CA PRO A 136 -40.26 -30.58 -34.70
C PRO A 136 -41.68 -30.04 -34.39
N GLN A 137 -41.80 -28.73 -34.12
CA GLN A 137 -42.42 -27.69 -34.98
C GLN A 137 -42.48 -26.36 -34.23
#